data_AF-A0A6A3G309-F1
#
_entry.id   AF-A0A6A3G309-F1
#
_cell.length_a   1.000
_cell.length_b   1.000
_cell.length_c   1.000
_cell.angle_alpha   90.00
_cell.angle_beta   90.00
_cell.angle_gamma   90.00
#
_symmetry.space_group_name_H-M   'P 1'
#
loop_
_entity.id
_entity.type
_entity.pdbx_description
1 polymer ?
#
loop_
_entity_poly.entity_id
_entity_poly.type
_entity_poly.pdbx_seq_one_letter_code
_entity_poly.pdbx_strand_id
1 'polypeptide(L)'
;MKAFERDPTFQSSAFALVPKKGKPLHLDGRIIHDLSAPDGLSVNAQTASEASPDATWDPFVSIARRICELRRRYPGYTIYAMIADIAEAFHH
;
A
#
# COMPACT_ATOMS: atom_id res chain seq x y z
N MET A 1 12.80 -35.10 -21.25
CA MET A 1 12.27 -33.72 -21.20
C MET A 1 13.44 -32.77 -21.01
N LYS A 2 13.63 -31.77 -21.87
CA LYS A 2 14.55 -30.66 -21.58
C LYS A 2 13.92 -29.81 -20.48
N ALA A 3 14.63 -29.57 -19.40
CA ALA A 3 14.23 -28.55 -18.43
C ALA A 3 14.25 -27.20 -19.16
N PHE A 4 13.18 -26.40 -19.00
CA PHE A 4 13.20 -25.02 -19.46
C PHE A 4 14.31 -24.28 -18.71
N GLU A 5 15.28 -23.73 -19.43
CA GLU A 5 16.27 -22.84 -18.84
C GLU A 5 15.58 -21.53 -18.47
N ARG A 6 15.84 -21.04 -17.26
CA ARG A 6 15.25 -19.78 -16.77
C ARG A 6 15.85 -18.62 -17.56
N ASP A 7 15.02 -17.92 -18.33
CA ASP A 7 15.40 -16.65 -18.95
C ASP A 7 15.48 -15.57 -17.86
N PRO A 8 16.66 -14.97 -17.60
CA PRO A 8 16.81 -13.95 -16.56
C PRO A 8 16.09 -12.63 -16.90
N THR A 9 15.63 -12.45 -18.14
CA THR A 9 14.83 -11.29 -18.57
C THR A 9 13.33 -11.52 -18.37
N PHE A 10 12.92 -12.75 -18.08
CA PHE A 10 11.53 -13.10 -17.83
C PHE A 10 11.26 -13.27 -16.33
N GLN A 11 10.29 -12.52 -15.83
CA GLN A 11 9.84 -12.59 -14.45
C GLN A 11 8.31 -12.78 -14.42
N SER A 12 7.86 -13.70 -13.57
CA SER A 12 6.43 -13.96 -13.38
C SER A 12 6.09 -13.99 -11.90
N SER A 13 4.95 -13.40 -11.55
CA SER A 13 4.39 -13.39 -10.19
C SER A 13 2.92 -13.84 -10.23
N ALA A 14 2.45 -14.36 -9.10
CA ALA A 14 1.10 -14.90 -8.99
C ALA A 14 0.05 -13.79 -8.85
N PHE A 15 -1.17 -14.05 -9.29
CA PHE A 15 -2.34 -13.25 -8.96
C PHE A 15 -3.25 -14.02 -8.01
N ALA A 16 -3.71 -13.35 -6.96
CA ALA A 16 -4.67 -13.87 -6.01
C ALA A 16 -5.98 -13.10 -6.09
N LEU A 17 -7.10 -13.78 -5.81
CA LEU A 17 -8.42 -13.16 -5.71
C LEU A 17 -8.86 -13.14 -4.24
N VAL A 18 -9.13 -11.96 -3.70
CA VAL A 18 -9.50 -11.76 -2.29
C VAL A 18 -10.92 -11.18 -2.20
N PRO A 19 -11.79 -11.69 -1.30
CA PRO A 19 -13.15 -11.18 -1.17
C PRO A 19 -13.16 -9.73 -0.69
N LYS A 20 -14.07 -8.92 -1.26
CA LYS A 20 -14.41 -7.62 -0.67
C LYS A 20 -15.23 -7.85 0.60
N LYS A 21 -15.13 -6.94 1.58
CA LYS A 21 -15.88 -7.03 2.84
C LYS A 21 -17.38 -7.21 2.55
N GLY A 22 -17.96 -8.31 3.02
CA GLY A 22 -19.38 -8.63 2.87
C GLY A 22 -19.82 -9.06 1.47
N LYS A 23 -18.89 -9.34 0.54
CA LYS A 23 -19.22 -9.84 -0.80
C LYS A 23 -18.55 -11.19 -1.06
N PRO A 24 -19.29 -12.21 -1.52
CA PRO A 24 -18.70 -13.49 -1.88
C PRO A 24 -17.86 -13.37 -3.16
N LEU A 25 -16.80 -14.17 -3.23
CA LEU A 25 -15.80 -14.12 -4.30
C LEU A 25 -16.37 -14.30 -5.72
N HIS A 26 -17.42 -15.10 -5.87
CA HIS A 26 -18.04 -15.35 -7.18
C HIS A 26 -18.86 -14.15 -7.71
N LEU A 27 -19.14 -13.16 -6.86
CA LEU A 27 -19.83 -11.92 -7.26
C LEU A 27 -18.86 -10.75 -7.42
N ASP A 28 -17.91 -10.62 -6.50
CA ASP A 28 -16.99 -9.48 -6.49
C ASP A 28 -15.74 -9.77 -5.62
N GLY A 29 -14.57 -9.36 -6.11
CA GLY A 29 -13.29 -9.58 -5.45
C GLY A 29 -12.27 -8.49 -5.80
N ARG A 30 -11.15 -8.49 -5.08
CA ARG A 30 -9.95 -7.70 -5.40
C ARG A 30 -8.91 -8.65 -5.97
N ILE A 31 -8.43 -8.34 -7.16
CA ILE A 31 -7.27 -9.00 -7.72
C ILE A 31 -6.04 -8.38 -7.06
N ILE A 32 -5.17 -9.21 -6.48
CA ILE A 32 -3.91 -8.79 -5.87
C ILE A 32 -2.78 -9.46 -6.65
N HIS A 33 -1.86 -8.67 -7.17
CA HIS A 33 -0.63 -9.15 -7.77
C HIS A 33 0.39 -9.40 -6.65
N ASP A 34 0.78 -10.65 -6.43
CA ASP A 34 1.77 -11.00 -5.41
C ASP A 34 3.18 -10.72 -5.92
N LEU A 35 3.70 -9.56 -5.57
CA LEU A 35 5.06 -9.12 -5.91
C LEU A 35 6.11 -9.56 -4.88
N SER A 36 5.71 -10.28 -3.83
CA SER A 36 6.56 -10.62 -2.68
C SER A 36 7.20 -12.00 -2.76
N ALA A 37 6.61 -12.93 -3.50
CA ALA A 37 7.12 -14.29 -3.67
C ALA A 37 7.81 -14.51 -5.04
N PRO A 38 8.77 -15.44 -5.14
CA PRO A 38 9.42 -16.14 -4.03
C PRO A 38 10.49 -15.27 -3.34
N ASP A 39 10.75 -15.53 -2.05
CA ASP A 39 11.72 -14.76 -1.26
C ASP A 39 13.10 -14.66 -1.92
N GLY A 40 13.67 -13.45 -1.90
CA GLY A 40 14.99 -13.15 -2.50
C GLY A 40 15.02 -13.10 -4.03
N LEU A 41 13.95 -13.55 -4.71
CA LEU A 41 13.84 -13.58 -6.17
C LEU A 41 12.56 -12.91 -6.67
N SER A 42 11.76 -12.32 -5.79
CA SER A 42 10.52 -11.64 -6.12
C SER A 42 10.77 -10.26 -6.71
N VAL A 43 9.74 -9.68 -7.32
CA VAL A 43 9.81 -8.32 -7.87
C VAL A 43 10.19 -7.32 -6.79
N ASN A 44 9.58 -7.41 -5.60
CA ASN A 44 9.92 -6.54 -4.48
C ASN A 44 11.36 -6.70 -4.02
N ALA A 45 11.88 -7.93 -3.95
CA ALA A 45 13.26 -8.20 -3.53
C ALA A 45 14.30 -7.70 -4.55
N GLN A 46 13.94 -7.67 -5.84
CA GLN A 46 14.82 -7.23 -6.93
C GLN A 46 14.67 -5.74 -7.26
N THR A 47 13.68 -5.07 -6.68
CA THR A 47 13.48 -3.63 -6.87
C THR A 47 14.46 -2.85 -5.99
N ALA A 48 15.26 -1.99 -6.61
CA ALA A 48 16.16 -1.06 -5.93
C ALA A 48 15.35 -0.03 -5.14
N SER A 49 15.05 -0.35 -3.88
CA SER A 49 14.20 0.46 -3.01
C SER A 49 14.78 1.86 -2.77
N GLU A 50 16.11 1.96 -2.78
CA GLU A 50 16.86 3.21 -2.68
C GLU A 50 16.64 4.19 -3.85
N ALA A 51 16.16 3.69 -5.00
CA ALA A 51 15.81 4.52 -6.15
C ALA A 51 14.36 5.06 -6.08
N SER A 52 13.60 4.66 -5.07
CA SER A 52 12.22 5.13 -4.88
C SER A 52 12.20 6.57 -4.34
N PRO A 53 11.22 7.39 -4.72
CA PRO A 53 11.05 8.72 -4.12
C PRO A 53 10.81 8.61 -2.61
N ASP A 54 11.21 9.64 -1.88
CA ASP A 54 10.97 9.71 -0.43
C ASP A 54 9.46 9.66 -0.15
N ALA A 55 9.03 8.58 0.49
CA ALA A 55 7.66 8.33 0.90
C ALA A 55 7.52 8.39 2.43
N THR A 56 8.41 9.09 3.12
CA THR A 56 8.27 9.32 4.56
C THR A 56 7.15 10.32 4.83
N TRP A 57 6.24 9.92 5.72
CA TRP A 57 5.14 10.76 6.18
C TRP A 57 5.26 10.97 7.68
N ASP A 58 4.75 12.10 8.15
CA ASP A 58 4.59 12.32 9.58
C ASP A 58 3.76 11.19 10.19
N PRO A 59 4.22 10.57 11.28
CA PRO A 59 3.47 9.49 11.91
C PRO A 59 2.13 10.01 12.43
N PHE A 60 1.12 9.13 12.50
CA PHE A 60 -0.24 9.50 12.94
C PHE A 60 -0.26 10.23 14.31
N VAL A 61 0.75 9.97 15.16
CA VAL A 61 0.93 10.63 16.45
C VAL A 61 1.12 12.14 16.32
N SER A 62 1.67 12.64 15.20
CA SER A 62 1.81 14.06 14.92
C SER A 62 0.45 14.76 14.84
N ILE A 63 -0.54 14.12 14.21
CA ILE A 63 -1.93 14.62 14.16
C ILE A 63 -2.54 14.64 15.56
N ALA A 64 -2.39 13.56 16.33
CA ALA A 64 -2.92 13.49 17.69
C ALA A 64 -2.30 14.55 18.62
N ARG A 65 -0.97 14.76 18.53
CA ARG A 65 -0.26 15.82 19.26
C ARG A 65 -0.79 17.19 18.88
N ARG A 66 -1.04 17.44 17.60
CA ARG A 66 -1.59 18.71 17.11
C ARG A 66 -2.99 18.97 17.67
N ILE A 67 -3.86 17.96 17.72
CA ILE A 67 -5.19 18.09 18.32
C ILE A 67 -5.08 18.46 19.82
N CYS A 68 -4.21 17.77 20.57
CA CYS A 68 -3.98 18.04 21.99
C CYS A 68 -3.44 19.46 22.23
N GLU A 69 -2.50 19.91 21.41
CA GLU A 69 -1.96 21.28 21.46
C GLU A 69 -3.07 22.32 21.23
N LEU A 70 -3.89 22.14 20.18
CA LEU A 70 -4.98 23.05 19.87
C LEU A 70 -6.02 23.11 20.99
N ARG A 71 -6.36 21.98 21.63
CA ARG A 71 -7.27 21.97 22.79
C ARG A 71 -6.72 22.73 23.99
N ARG A 72 -5.41 22.66 24.23
CA ARG A 72 -4.76 23.43 25.32
C ARG A 72 -4.75 24.92 25.01
N ARG A 73 -4.50 25.30 23.76
CA ARG A 73 -4.39 26.70 23.34
C ARG A 73 -5.76 27.40 23.23
N TYR A 74 -6.80 26.67 22.83
CA TYR A 74 -8.14 27.20 22.58
C TYR A 74 -9.20 26.43 23.39
N PRO A 75 -9.19 26.55 24.73
CA PRO A 75 -10.16 25.84 25.57
C PRO A 75 -11.59 26.30 25.25
N GLY A 76 -12.50 25.33 25.08
CA GLY A 76 -13.92 25.59 24.77
C GLY A 76 -14.23 25.83 23.29
N TYR A 77 -13.23 25.91 22.40
CA TYR A 77 -13.44 26.06 20.97
C TYR A 77 -13.59 24.69 20.27
N THR A 78 -14.44 24.64 19.25
CA THR A 78 -14.53 23.48 18.35
C THR A 78 -13.31 23.46 17.43
N ILE A 79 -12.65 22.30 17.33
CA ILE A 79 -11.53 22.07 16.43
C ILE A 79 -12.03 21.31 15.22
N TYR A 80 -11.77 21.83 14.02
CA TYR A 80 -12.14 21.21 12.75
C TYR A 80 -10.90 20.61 12.09
N ALA A 81 -11.07 19.46 11.43
CA ALA A 81 -10.07 18.84 10.59
C ALA A 81 -10.69 18.52 9.23
N MET A 82 -9.93 18.76 8.17
CA MET A 82 -10.30 18.35 6.81
C MET A 82 -9.45 17.14 6.44
N ILE A 83 -10.10 16.12 5.91
CA ILE A 83 -9.48 14.88 5.47
C ILE A 83 -9.94 14.62 4.04
N ALA A 84 -9.01 14.25 3.17
CA ALA A 84 -9.28 13.88 1.79
C ALA A 84 -8.61 12.54 1.48
N ASP A 85 -9.19 11.83 0.52
CA ASP A 85 -8.63 10.60 -0.05
C ASP A 85 -8.41 10.82 -1.55
N ILE A 86 -7.30 10.31 -2.08
CA ILE A 86 -7.02 10.33 -3.51
C ILE A 86 -7.39 8.96 -4.05
N ALA A 87 -8.58 8.88 -4.64
CA ALA A 87 -9.03 7.67 -5.31
C ALA A 87 -8.04 7.28 -6.41
N GLU A 88 -7.73 5.99 -6.50
CA GLU A 88 -6.94 5.40 -7.60
C GLU A 88 -5.52 5.98 -7.76
N ALA A 89 -4.89 6.42 -6.66
CA ALA A 89 -3.57 7.06 -6.66
C ALA A 89 -2.43 6.28 -7.37
N PHE A 90 -2.57 4.97 -7.58
CA PHE A 90 -1.59 4.12 -8.26
C PHE A 90 -2.04 3.62 -9.65
N HIS A 91 -3.24 3.99 -10.11
CA HIS A 91 -3.79 3.58 -11.40
C HIS A 91 -3.73 4.70 -12.46
N HIS A 92 -3.24 5.89 -12.10
CA HIS A 92 -3.15 7.07 -12.97
C HIS A 92 -1.72 7.60 -13.08
#